data_AF-A0A9W9R188-F1
#
_entry.id   AF-A0A9W9R188-F1
#
_cell.length_a   1.000
_cell.length_b   1.000
_cell.length_c   1.000
_cell.angle_alpha   90.00
_cell.angle_beta   90.00
_cell.angle_gamma   90.00
#
_symmetry.space_group_name_H-M   'P 1'
#
loop_
_entity.id
_entity.type
_entity.pdbx_description
1 polymer ?
#
loop_
_entity_poly.entity_id
_entity_poly.type
_entity_poly.pdbx_seq_one_letter_code
_entity_poly.pdbx_strand_id
1 'polypeptide(L)'
;MDRSYLKFLIYWEKSDDWSFFDLTGCPGELFDHLFHLAELARQSEIARSMEWLSFNISPVIAIEEEILAWVNDISPGGDDLDVTDAESEQRFHEQQDRYYCAEAWRHTLLLYIESVFKSDRQKRPLAVHKLVRKTIDSIRCCRQTSQTQKQLLLPVFLAGSETSDENMRDFVKSYCSYWGEKSRYGMFNSTPVLLDEIWASNKWWGEIIDSKTKSSSHGQGQTQLLFG
;
A
#
# COMPACT_ATOMS: atom_id res chain seq x y z
N MET A 1 9.37 14.48 1.33
CA MET A 1 10.73 13.94 1.51
C MET A 1 11.54 14.35 0.29
N ASP A 2 12.80 14.77 0.46
CA ASP A 2 13.66 15.18 -0.65
C ASP A 2 14.26 13.96 -1.37
N ARG A 3 14.40 14.02 -2.70
CA ARG A 3 14.89 12.89 -3.54
C ARG A 3 16.34 12.54 -3.22
N SER A 4 17.17 13.53 -2.92
CA SER A 4 18.56 13.31 -2.49
C SER A 4 18.60 12.49 -1.21
N TYR A 5 17.70 12.79 -0.28
CA TYR A 5 17.60 12.10 0.99
C TYR A 5 17.10 10.66 0.84
N LEU A 6 16.10 10.42 -0.03
CA LEU A 6 15.66 9.06 -0.34
C LEU A 6 16.78 8.21 -0.95
N LYS A 7 17.49 8.74 -1.94
CA LYS A 7 18.64 8.05 -2.55
C LYS A 7 19.75 7.75 -1.55
N PHE A 8 19.99 8.67 -0.62
CA PHE A 8 20.90 8.44 0.49
C PHE A 8 20.42 7.26 1.34
N LEU A 9 19.15 7.24 1.78
CA LEU A 9 18.62 6.14 2.57
C LEU A 9 18.69 4.77 1.86
N ILE A 10 18.32 4.70 0.57
CA ILE A 10 18.40 3.47 -0.22
C ILE A 10 19.86 3.00 -0.36
N TYR A 11 20.80 3.92 -0.51
CA TYR A 11 22.22 3.58 -0.56
C TYR A 11 22.71 2.98 0.76
N TRP A 12 22.28 3.53 1.90
CA TRP A 12 22.72 3.10 3.23
C TRP A 12 21.98 1.87 3.79
N GLU A 13 20.83 1.49 3.21
CA GLU A 13 20.07 0.29 3.57
C GLU A 13 20.94 -0.98 3.56
N LYS A 14 21.95 -1.06 2.68
CA LYS A 14 22.83 -2.24 2.57
C LYS A 14 24.01 -2.23 3.54
N SER A 15 24.25 -1.11 4.23
CA SER A 15 25.43 -0.90 5.07
C SER A 15 25.13 -0.80 6.56
N ASP A 16 23.89 -0.52 6.93
CA ASP A 16 23.42 -0.53 8.32
C ASP A 16 22.47 -1.71 8.54
N ASP A 17 22.36 -2.23 9.77
CA ASP A 17 21.52 -3.38 10.15
C ASP A 17 19.99 -3.09 10.11
N TRP A 18 19.51 -2.20 9.24
CA TRP A 18 18.09 -1.89 9.06
C TRP A 18 17.70 -1.96 7.57
N SER A 19 16.45 -2.33 7.30
CA SER A 19 15.87 -2.25 5.96
C SER A 19 14.59 -1.42 5.91
N PHE A 20 14.25 -0.87 4.74
CA PHE A 20 12.94 -0.22 4.53
C PHE A 20 11.80 -1.19 4.84
N PHE A 21 12.00 -2.47 4.55
CA PHE A 21 11.03 -3.51 4.85
C PHE A 21 10.80 -3.63 6.37
N ASP A 22 11.84 -3.62 7.19
CA ASP A 22 11.68 -3.76 8.64
C ASP A 22 10.98 -2.55 9.28
N LEU A 23 11.10 -1.37 8.65
CA LEU A 23 10.45 -0.15 9.11
C LEU A 23 9.00 -0.01 8.62
N THR A 24 8.74 -0.34 7.36
CA THR A 24 7.50 0.02 6.64
C THR A 24 6.74 -1.18 6.07
N GLY A 25 7.32 -2.38 6.12
CA GLY A 25 6.84 -3.57 5.39
C GLY A 25 7.00 -3.50 3.87
N CYS A 26 7.46 -2.37 3.31
CA CYS A 26 7.64 -2.19 1.88
C CYS A 26 9.10 -2.47 1.49
N PRO A 27 9.37 -3.37 0.51
CA PRO A 27 10.71 -3.54 -0.04
C PRO A 27 11.29 -2.22 -0.56
N GLY A 28 12.58 -1.96 -0.34
CA GLY A 28 13.21 -0.67 -0.70
C GLY A 28 13.05 -0.28 -2.18
N GLU A 29 13.14 -1.25 -3.09
CA GLU A 29 12.91 -1.02 -4.53
C GLU A 29 11.47 -0.58 -4.84
N LEU A 30 10.49 -1.24 -4.21
CA LEU A 30 9.08 -0.85 -4.34
C LEU A 30 8.80 0.51 -3.67
N PHE A 31 9.51 0.84 -2.60
CA PHE A 31 9.41 2.13 -1.93
C PHE A 31 9.93 3.28 -2.82
N ASP A 32 11.00 3.07 -3.58
CA ASP A 32 11.47 4.06 -4.57
C ASP A 32 10.41 4.33 -5.65
N HIS A 33 9.78 3.26 -6.16
CA HIS A 33 8.66 3.40 -7.10
C HIS A 33 7.47 4.12 -6.49
N LEU A 34 7.08 3.81 -5.24
CA LEU A 34 6.02 4.51 -4.52
C LEU A 34 6.29 6.02 -4.47
N PHE A 35 7.52 6.41 -4.13
CA PHE A 35 7.90 7.82 -4.06
C PHE A 35 7.82 8.50 -5.44
N HIS A 36 8.31 7.86 -6.49
CA HIS A 36 8.23 8.37 -7.85
C HIS A 36 6.77 8.48 -8.34
N LEU A 37 5.93 7.49 -8.06
CA LEU A 37 4.51 7.50 -8.39
C LEU A 37 3.77 8.64 -7.69
N ALA A 38 4.07 8.91 -6.41
CA ALA A 38 3.47 10.03 -5.68
C ALA A 38 3.79 11.39 -6.32
N GLU A 39 5.04 11.60 -6.75
CA GLU A 39 5.44 12.83 -7.45
C GLU A 39 4.80 12.93 -8.83
N LEU A 40 4.72 11.83 -9.58
CA LEU A 40 4.04 11.78 -10.88
C LEU A 40 2.53 12.05 -10.74
N ALA A 41 1.90 11.56 -9.67
CA ALA A 41 0.48 11.80 -9.39
C ALA A 41 0.23 13.30 -9.16
N ARG A 42 1.11 13.95 -8.37
CA ARG A 42 1.07 15.40 -8.15
C ARG A 42 1.21 16.18 -9.45
N GLN A 43 2.14 15.78 -10.32
CA GLN A 43 2.34 16.41 -11.63
C GLN A 43 1.15 16.20 -12.57
N SER A 44 0.57 14.99 -12.56
CA SER A 44 -0.65 14.67 -13.31
C SER A 44 -1.84 15.54 -12.88
N GLU A 45 -1.99 15.76 -11.57
CA GLU A 45 -3.04 16.65 -11.04
C GLU A 45 -2.85 18.09 -11.50
N ILE A 46 -1.63 18.62 -11.46
CA ILE A 46 -1.31 19.97 -11.94
C ILE A 46 -1.61 20.08 -13.44
N ALA A 47 -1.15 19.13 -14.24
CA ALA A 47 -1.42 19.11 -15.68
C ALA A 47 -2.93 19.11 -15.96
N ARG A 48 -3.70 18.29 -15.23
CA ARG A 48 -5.17 18.25 -15.35
C ARG A 48 -5.86 19.57 -14.97
N SER A 49 -5.23 20.40 -14.14
CA SER A 49 -5.74 21.72 -13.77
C SER A 49 -5.46 22.81 -14.83
N MET A 50 -4.61 22.52 -15.83
CA MET A 50 -4.16 23.46 -16.85
C MET A 50 -4.73 23.07 -18.21
N GLU A 51 -5.33 24.03 -18.93
CA GLU A 51 -6.04 23.78 -20.20
C GLU A 51 -5.11 23.26 -21.32
N TRP A 52 -3.86 23.72 -21.36
CA TRP A 52 -2.92 23.49 -22.46
C TRP A 52 -1.73 22.60 -22.12
N LEU A 53 -1.75 21.96 -20.95
CA LEU A 53 -0.68 21.07 -20.49
C LEU A 53 -1.18 19.62 -20.44
N SER A 54 -0.52 18.73 -21.18
CA SER A 54 -0.77 17.29 -21.07
C SER A 54 0.26 16.62 -20.16
N PHE A 55 -0.21 15.65 -19.38
CA PHE A 55 0.68 14.80 -18.59
C PHE A 55 1.29 13.71 -19.47
N ASN A 56 2.63 13.57 -19.44
CA ASN A 56 3.30 12.48 -20.11
C ASN A 56 3.25 11.21 -19.23
N ILE A 57 2.48 10.20 -19.66
CA ILE A 57 2.30 8.95 -18.93
C ILE A 57 3.47 7.95 -19.09
N SER A 58 4.39 8.15 -20.05
CA SER A 58 5.49 7.21 -20.31
C SER A 58 6.32 6.81 -19.07
N PRO A 59 6.66 7.73 -18.13
CA PRO A 59 7.38 7.35 -16.90
C PRO A 59 6.58 6.40 -16.00
N VAL A 60 5.25 6.51 -15.98
CA VAL A 60 4.37 5.63 -15.20
C VAL A 60 4.39 4.21 -15.80
N ILE A 61 4.35 4.11 -17.13
CA ILE A 61 4.42 2.83 -17.84
C ILE A 61 5.76 2.13 -17.59
N ALA A 62 6.87 2.88 -17.60
CA ALA A 62 8.18 2.31 -17.30
C ALA A 62 8.26 1.75 -15.86
N ILE A 63 7.77 2.49 -14.87
CA ILE A 63 7.69 2.02 -13.47
C ILE A 63 6.80 0.77 -13.37
N GLU A 64 5.68 0.74 -14.08
CA GLU A 64 4.81 -0.44 -14.10
C GLU A 64 5.52 -1.68 -14.64
N GLU A 65 6.25 -1.55 -15.75
CA GLU A 65 7.03 -2.64 -16.34
C GLU A 65 8.11 -3.14 -15.36
N GLU A 66 8.77 -2.23 -14.64
CA GLU A 66 9.75 -2.56 -13.60
C GLU A 66 9.10 -3.34 -12.44
N ILE A 67 7.93 -2.92 -11.93
CA ILE A 67 7.19 -3.62 -10.87
C ILE A 67 6.67 -4.99 -11.36
N LEU A 68 6.29 -5.11 -12.63
CA LEU A 68 5.89 -6.38 -13.24
C LEU A 68 7.08 -7.33 -13.40
N ALA A 69 8.27 -6.83 -13.73
CA ALA A 69 9.49 -7.60 -13.84
C ALA A 69 10.14 -7.92 -12.48
N TRP A 70 9.77 -7.19 -11.42
CA TRP A 70 10.30 -7.38 -10.07
C TRP A 70 10.09 -8.80 -9.55
N VAL A 71 11.13 -9.35 -8.91
CA VAL A 71 11.15 -10.69 -8.34
C VAL A 71 11.29 -10.60 -6.83
N ASN A 72 10.46 -11.36 -6.12
CA ASN A 72 10.49 -11.44 -4.68
C ASN A 72 11.47 -12.52 -4.24
N ASP A 73 12.72 -12.13 -4.02
CA ASP A 73 13.83 -13.04 -3.68
C ASP A 73 13.89 -13.45 -2.20
N ILE A 74 12.77 -13.36 -1.46
CA ILE A 74 12.67 -13.87 -0.08
C ILE A 74 12.74 -15.41 -0.12
N SER A 75 13.96 -15.93 -0.24
CA SER A 75 14.29 -17.34 -0.46
C SER A 75 14.31 -18.11 0.85
N PRO A 76 13.70 -19.32 0.94
CA PRO A 76 13.68 -20.13 2.15
C PRO A 76 15.07 -20.18 2.76
N GLY A 77 15.20 -19.75 4.03
CA GLY A 77 16.46 -19.83 4.74
C GLY A 77 17.01 -21.26 4.62
N GLY A 78 18.31 -21.40 4.37
CA GLY A 78 18.93 -22.72 4.23
C GLY A 78 18.69 -23.59 5.45
N ASP A 79 18.73 -24.90 5.28
CA ASP A 79 18.64 -25.87 6.37
C ASP A 79 19.83 -25.68 7.34
N ASP A 80 19.62 -24.87 8.39
CA ASP A 80 20.52 -24.84 9.53
C ASP A 80 20.35 -26.16 10.29
N LEU A 81 21.44 -26.94 10.35
CA LEU A 81 21.46 -28.27 10.95
C LEU A 81 21.29 -28.29 12.49
N ASP A 82 21.15 -27.13 13.14
CA ASP A 82 21.19 -26.97 14.61
C ASP A 82 19.93 -26.30 15.19
N VAL A 83 18.79 -26.40 14.50
CA VAL A 83 17.54 -25.71 14.86
C VAL A 83 16.45 -26.74 15.18
N THR A 84 15.67 -26.51 16.24
CA THR A 84 14.55 -27.41 16.58
C THR A 84 13.43 -27.33 15.53
N ASP A 85 12.61 -28.38 15.42
CA ASP A 85 11.47 -28.39 14.48
C ASP A 85 10.53 -27.20 14.66
N ALA A 86 10.27 -26.80 15.91
CA ALA A 86 9.40 -25.66 16.23
C ALA A 86 10.00 -24.31 15.81
N GLU A 87 11.32 -24.14 15.97
CA GLU A 87 12.02 -22.92 15.52
C GLU A 87 12.09 -22.87 13.99
N SER A 88 12.34 -24.00 13.33
CA SER A 88 12.29 -24.12 11.87
C SER A 88 10.91 -23.78 11.31
N GLU A 89 9.85 -24.28 11.95
CA GLU A 89 8.47 -23.93 11.58
C GLU A 89 8.20 -22.43 11.75
N GLN A 90 8.60 -21.83 12.88
CA GLN A 90 8.40 -20.41 13.13
C GLN A 90 9.17 -19.54 12.12
N ARG A 91 10.41 -19.89 11.78
CA ARG A 91 11.21 -19.20 10.75
C ARG A 91 10.51 -19.27 9.38
N PHE A 92 9.99 -20.44 9.01
CA PHE A 92 9.23 -20.60 7.77
C PHE A 92 7.99 -19.70 7.74
N HIS A 93 7.23 -19.65 8.83
CA HIS A 93 6.04 -18.81 8.88
C HIS A 93 6.38 -17.31 8.84
N GLU A 94 7.42 -16.86 9.55
CA GLU A 94 7.88 -15.47 9.49
C GLU A 94 8.32 -15.09 8.07
N GLN A 95 8.96 -16.02 7.40
CA GLN A 95 9.36 -15.84 6.02
C GLN A 95 8.18 -15.75 5.05
N GLN A 96 7.17 -16.62 5.20
CA GLN A 96 5.95 -16.53 4.42
C GLN A 96 5.23 -15.20 4.66
N ASP A 97 5.16 -14.75 5.91
CA ASP A 97 4.60 -13.44 6.25
C ASP A 97 5.34 -12.31 5.52
N ARG A 98 6.69 -12.35 5.49
CA ARG A 98 7.50 -11.36 4.77
C ARG A 98 7.28 -11.41 3.26
N TYR A 99 7.25 -12.60 2.68
CA TYR A 99 7.01 -12.81 1.26
C TYR A 99 5.67 -12.22 0.81
N TYR A 100 4.59 -12.58 1.50
CA TYR A 100 3.25 -12.10 1.14
C TYR A 100 3.03 -10.63 1.47
N CYS A 101 3.74 -10.07 2.46
CA CYS A 101 3.75 -8.64 2.71
C CYS A 101 4.36 -7.86 1.53
N ALA A 102 5.50 -8.32 1.01
CA ALA A 102 6.12 -7.72 -0.17
C ALA A 102 5.23 -7.86 -1.41
N GLU A 103 4.59 -9.01 -1.63
CA GLU A 103 3.62 -9.18 -2.72
C GLU A 103 2.39 -8.29 -2.55
N ALA A 104 1.90 -8.07 -1.33
CA ALA A 104 0.79 -7.15 -1.10
C ALA A 104 1.16 -5.72 -1.52
N TRP A 105 2.38 -5.27 -1.19
CA TRP A 105 2.90 -3.98 -1.66
C TRP A 105 3.02 -3.90 -3.17
N ARG A 106 3.60 -4.92 -3.82
CA ARG A 106 3.70 -4.99 -5.28
C ARG A 106 2.34 -4.82 -5.96
N HIS A 107 1.35 -5.61 -5.55
CA HIS A 107 0.00 -5.53 -6.11
C HIS A 107 -0.69 -4.20 -5.79
N THR A 108 -0.40 -3.60 -4.64
CA THR A 108 -0.92 -2.28 -4.25
C THR A 108 -0.39 -1.17 -5.16
N LEU A 109 0.90 -1.19 -5.53
CA LEU A 109 1.46 -0.19 -6.44
C LEU A 109 0.87 -0.33 -7.85
N LEU A 110 0.71 -1.57 -8.34
CA LEU A 110 0.02 -1.81 -9.61
C LEU A 110 -1.44 -1.35 -9.56
N LEU A 111 -2.14 -1.60 -8.44
CA LEU A 111 -3.50 -1.11 -8.22
C LEU A 111 -3.55 0.41 -8.27
N TYR A 112 -2.60 1.09 -7.61
CA TYR A 112 -2.49 2.54 -7.63
C TYR A 112 -2.27 3.07 -9.05
N ILE A 113 -1.38 2.45 -9.83
CA ILE A 113 -1.13 2.82 -11.23
C ILE A 113 -2.43 2.73 -12.06
N GLU A 114 -3.12 1.60 -11.97
CA GLU A 114 -4.37 1.38 -12.69
C GLU A 114 -5.47 2.36 -12.26
N SER A 115 -5.66 2.57 -10.96
CA SER A 115 -6.72 3.44 -10.43
C SER A 115 -6.46 4.93 -10.65
N VAL A 116 -5.22 5.40 -10.56
CA VAL A 116 -4.89 6.83 -10.57
C VAL A 116 -4.56 7.34 -11.96
N PHE A 117 -3.81 6.58 -12.76
CA PHE A 117 -3.27 7.07 -14.03
C PHE A 117 -3.99 6.52 -15.27
N LYS A 118 -4.57 5.33 -15.20
CA LYS A 118 -5.14 4.65 -16.38
C LYS A 118 -6.65 4.55 -16.40
N SER A 119 -7.28 4.42 -15.24
CA SER A 119 -8.73 4.23 -15.16
C SER A 119 -9.46 5.49 -15.61
N ASP A 120 -10.29 5.34 -16.63
CA ASP A 120 -11.35 6.31 -16.89
C ASP A 120 -12.37 6.19 -15.75
N ARG A 121 -12.57 7.30 -15.02
CA ARG A 121 -13.41 7.39 -13.80
C ARG A 121 -14.86 6.92 -14.02
N GLN A 122 -15.26 6.75 -15.28
CA GLN A 122 -16.58 6.28 -15.71
C GLN A 122 -16.76 4.75 -15.58
N LYS A 123 -15.70 3.93 -15.75
CA LYS A 123 -15.80 2.46 -15.73
C LYS A 123 -14.59 1.83 -15.05
N ARG A 124 -14.82 1.04 -14.00
CA ARG A 124 -13.77 0.29 -13.31
C ARG A 124 -13.24 -0.83 -14.22
N PRO A 125 -11.93 -0.82 -14.57
CA PRO A 125 -11.35 -1.89 -15.38
C PRO A 125 -11.32 -3.22 -14.64
N LEU A 126 -11.42 -4.33 -15.38
CA LEU A 126 -11.24 -5.68 -14.81
C LEU A 126 -9.88 -5.87 -14.12
N ALA A 127 -8.86 -5.13 -14.57
CA ALA A 127 -7.52 -5.11 -13.98
C ALA A 127 -7.56 -4.70 -12.50
N VAL A 128 -8.33 -3.65 -12.15
CA VAL A 128 -8.50 -3.17 -10.77
C VAL A 128 -9.04 -4.29 -9.89
N HIS A 129 -10.11 -4.97 -10.30
CA HIS A 129 -10.68 -6.07 -9.52
C HIS A 129 -9.69 -7.23 -9.29
N LYS A 130 -8.90 -7.58 -10.31
CA LYS A 130 -7.86 -8.61 -10.17
C LYS A 130 -6.78 -8.19 -9.17
N LEU A 131 -6.33 -6.94 -9.22
CA LEU A 131 -5.30 -6.40 -8.34
C LEU A 131 -5.79 -6.26 -6.90
N VAL A 132 -7.03 -5.82 -6.69
CA VAL A 132 -7.71 -5.82 -5.39
C VAL A 132 -7.71 -7.22 -4.79
N ARG A 133 -8.14 -8.22 -5.56
CA ARG A 133 -8.18 -9.61 -5.09
C ARG A 133 -6.79 -10.11 -4.68
N LYS A 134 -5.78 -9.92 -5.54
CA LYS A 134 -4.40 -10.33 -5.27
C LYS A 134 -3.81 -9.64 -4.03
N THR A 135 -4.09 -8.35 -3.86
CA THR A 135 -3.64 -7.57 -2.70
C THR A 135 -4.24 -8.14 -1.42
N ILE A 136 -5.57 -8.30 -1.37
CA ILE A 136 -6.26 -8.83 -0.18
C ILE A 136 -5.87 -10.27 0.13
N ASP A 137 -5.74 -11.13 -0.87
CA ASP A 137 -5.30 -12.51 -0.67
C ASP A 137 -3.87 -12.57 -0.10
N SER A 138 -2.97 -11.72 -0.59
CA SER A 138 -1.60 -11.62 -0.04
C SER A 138 -1.62 -11.18 1.43
N ILE A 139 -2.44 -10.18 1.78
CA ILE A 139 -2.58 -9.73 3.18
C ILE A 139 -3.15 -10.85 4.07
N ARG A 140 -4.09 -11.66 3.55
CA ARG A 140 -4.69 -12.80 4.26
C ARG A 140 -3.69 -13.92 4.53
N CYS A 141 -2.71 -14.11 3.65
CA CYS A 141 -1.64 -15.09 3.83
C CYS A 141 -0.64 -14.69 4.93
N CYS A 142 -0.58 -13.40 5.29
CA CYS A 142 0.19 -12.97 6.46
C CYS A 142 -0.61 -13.29 7.74
N ARG A 143 0.03 -13.93 8.72
CA ARG A 143 -0.60 -14.25 10.01
C ARG A 143 -1.01 -12.99 10.75
N GLN A 144 -2.23 -12.99 11.30
CA GLN A 144 -2.78 -11.86 12.03
C GLN A 144 -1.97 -11.48 13.30
N THR A 145 -1.26 -12.44 13.89
CA THR A 145 -0.40 -12.20 15.05
C THR A 145 0.93 -11.53 14.70
N SER A 146 1.35 -11.60 13.44
CA SER A 146 2.63 -11.09 12.93
C SER A 146 2.64 -9.56 12.88
N GLN A 147 3.73 -8.94 13.34
CA GLN A 147 3.90 -7.49 13.19
C GLN A 147 4.05 -7.09 11.72
N THR A 148 4.45 -8.01 10.84
CA THR A 148 4.53 -7.77 9.40
C THR A 148 3.16 -7.42 8.82
N GLN A 149 2.09 -8.13 9.24
CA GLN A 149 0.75 -7.87 8.73
C GLN A 149 0.28 -6.46 9.08
N LYS A 150 0.64 -5.95 10.27
CA LYS A 150 0.31 -4.59 10.74
C LYS A 150 0.75 -3.49 9.78
N GLN A 151 1.86 -3.69 9.08
CA GLN A 151 2.43 -2.68 8.17
C GLN A 151 1.61 -2.50 6.88
N LEU A 152 0.60 -3.34 6.65
CA LEU A 152 -0.18 -3.37 5.40
C LEU A 152 -1.40 -2.44 5.42
N LEU A 153 -1.44 -1.42 6.28
CA LEU A 153 -2.58 -0.51 6.36
C LEU A 153 -2.86 0.23 5.03
N LEU A 154 -1.82 0.72 4.35
CA LEU A 154 -1.99 1.38 3.05
C LEU A 154 -2.48 0.41 1.96
N PRO A 155 -1.88 -0.78 1.76
CA PRO A 155 -2.44 -1.85 0.94
C PRO A 155 -3.91 -2.18 1.23
N VAL A 156 -4.27 -2.33 2.51
CA VAL A 156 -5.64 -2.60 2.95
C VAL A 156 -6.57 -1.45 2.58
N PHE A 157 -6.16 -0.21 2.80
CA PHE A 157 -6.98 0.96 2.47
C PHE A 157 -7.24 1.07 0.96
N LEU A 158 -6.20 0.96 0.13
CA LEU A 158 -6.35 1.09 -1.33
C LEU A 158 -7.20 -0.04 -1.91
N ALA A 159 -6.93 -1.30 -1.55
CA ALA A 159 -7.72 -2.42 -2.01
C ALA A 159 -9.17 -2.37 -1.48
N GLY A 160 -9.35 -1.95 -0.22
CA GLY A 160 -10.67 -1.75 0.39
C GLY A 160 -11.47 -0.64 -0.29
N SER A 161 -10.83 0.45 -0.71
CA SER A 161 -11.48 1.55 -1.41
C SER A 161 -12.01 1.15 -2.79
N GLU A 162 -11.34 0.19 -3.43
CA GLU A 162 -11.66 -0.24 -4.79
C GLU A 162 -12.56 -1.49 -4.84
N THR A 163 -12.79 -2.17 -3.71
CA THR A 163 -13.66 -3.36 -3.65
C THR A 163 -15.15 -3.03 -3.51
N SER A 164 -15.97 -3.82 -4.19
CA SER A 164 -17.42 -3.88 -4.03
C SER A 164 -17.91 -5.22 -3.47
N ASP A 165 -16.98 -6.14 -3.18
CA ASP A 165 -17.28 -7.45 -2.63
C ASP A 165 -17.41 -7.38 -1.11
N GLU A 166 -18.56 -7.80 -0.57
CA GLU A 166 -18.85 -7.68 0.86
C GLU A 166 -17.91 -8.54 1.73
N ASN A 167 -17.49 -9.72 1.26
CA ASN A 167 -16.54 -10.55 2.00
C ASN A 167 -15.16 -9.87 2.13
N MET A 168 -14.72 -9.18 1.09
CA MET A 168 -13.51 -8.36 1.13
C MET A 168 -13.66 -7.15 2.06
N ARG A 169 -14.83 -6.48 2.05
CA ARG A 169 -15.12 -5.35 2.95
C ARG A 169 -15.10 -5.78 4.42
N ASP A 170 -15.72 -6.92 4.73
CA ASP A 170 -15.72 -7.50 6.08
C ASP A 170 -14.30 -7.82 6.56
N PHE A 171 -13.47 -8.37 5.68
CA PHE A 171 -12.07 -8.63 5.98
C PHE A 171 -11.31 -7.34 6.29
N VAL A 172 -11.46 -6.30 5.47
CA VAL A 172 -10.79 -5.01 5.66
C VAL A 172 -11.21 -4.37 7.00
N LYS A 173 -12.50 -4.41 7.34
CA LYS A 173 -13.02 -3.96 8.64
C LYS A 173 -12.43 -4.75 9.81
N SER A 174 -12.41 -6.08 9.69
CA SER A 174 -11.85 -6.96 10.72
C SER A 174 -10.36 -6.72 10.95
N TYR A 175 -9.60 -6.52 9.88
CA TYR A 175 -8.19 -6.15 9.94
C TYR A 175 -8.00 -4.83 10.71
N CYS A 176 -8.78 -3.81 10.37
CA CYS A 176 -8.72 -2.49 11.00
C CYS A 176 -9.09 -2.56 12.49
N SER A 177 -10.17 -3.28 12.85
CA SER A 177 -10.58 -3.44 14.25
C SER A 177 -9.49 -4.12 15.08
N TYR A 178 -8.94 -5.23 14.58
CA TYR A 178 -7.91 -5.99 15.29
C TYR A 178 -6.67 -5.15 15.58
N TRP A 179 -6.13 -4.48 14.56
CA TRP A 179 -4.94 -3.65 14.74
C TRP A 179 -5.23 -2.34 15.45
N GLY A 180 -6.44 -1.81 15.37
CA GLY A 180 -6.90 -0.66 16.15
C GLY A 180 -6.90 -0.93 17.65
N GLU A 181 -7.40 -2.10 18.06
CA GLU A 181 -7.36 -2.55 19.45
C GLU A 181 -5.93 -2.84 19.92
N LYS A 182 -5.12 -3.49 19.07
CA LYS A 182 -3.79 -4.00 19.45
C LYS A 182 -2.69 -2.95 19.42
N SER A 183 -2.70 -2.02 18.46
CA SER A 183 -1.52 -1.18 18.16
C SER A 183 -1.53 0.23 18.73
N ARG A 184 -2.66 0.68 19.31
CA ARG A 184 -2.90 2.07 19.75
C ARG A 184 -2.70 3.13 18.66
N TYR A 185 -2.46 2.74 17.40
CA TYR A 185 -2.36 3.66 16.28
C TYR A 185 -3.77 4.02 15.80
N GLY A 186 -4.14 5.29 15.97
CA GLY A 186 -5.49 5.78 15.64
C GLY A 186 -5.89 5.60 14.18
N MET A 187 -4.91 5.47 13.26
CA MET A 187 -5.16 5.29 11.82
C MET A 187 -5.99 4.04 11.50
N PHE A 188 -5.82 2.96 12.27
CA PHE A 188 -6.61 1.74 12.08
C PHE A 188 -8.09 1.95 12.45
N ASN A 189 -8.39 2.89 13.35
CA ASN A 189 -9.77 3.20 13.73
C ASN A 189 -10.42 4.22 12.77
N SER A 190 -9.64 5.13 12.17
CA SER A 190 -10.16 6.11 11.20
C SER A 190 -10.36 5.52 9.80
N THR A 191 -9.53 4.56 9.40
CA THR A 191 -9.60 3.90 8.09
C THR A 191 -10.98 3.28 7.77
N PRO A 192 -11.61 2.47 8.64
CA PRO A 192 -12.93 1.88 8.34
C PRO A 192 -14.03 2.94 8.22
N VAL A 193 -13.95 4.04 8.96
CA VAL A 193 -14.89 5.17 8.83
C VAL A 193 -14.79 5.80 7.46
N LEU A 194 -13.57 6.00 6.96
CA LEU A 194 -13.32 6.55 5.63
C LEU A 194 -13.80 5.58 4.53
N LEU A 195 -13.57 4.28 4.71
CA LEU A 195 -14.03 3.25 3.78
C LEU A 195 -15.55 3.15 3.72
N ASP A 196 -16.25 3.25 4.86
CA ASP A 196 -17.71 3.29 4.88
C ASP A 196 -18.26 4.50 4.11
N GLU A 197 -17.60 5.67 4.21
CA GLU A 197 -17.96 6.84 3.40
C GLU A 197 -17.71 6.60 1.91
N ILE A 198 -16.58 5.99 1.55
CA ILE A 198 -16.26 5.62 0.16
C ILE A 198 -17.31 4.66 -0.40
N TRP A 199 -17.67 3.61 0.34
CA TRP A 199 -18.63 2.59 -0.10
C TRP A 199 -20.07 3.09 -0.16
N ALA A 200 -20.45 4.04 0.72
CA ALA A 200 -21.74 4.71 0.68
C ALA A 200 -21.81 5.77 -0.43
N SER A 201 -20.67 6.33 -0.82
CA SER A 201 -20.58 7.28 -1.92
C SER A 201 -20.49 6.56 -3.27
N ASN A 202 -20.92 7.25 -4.33
CA ASN A 202 -20.54 6.87 -5.70
C ASN A 202 -19.33 7.67 -6.19
N LYS A 203 -18.46 8.12 -5.28
CA LYS A 203 -17.29 8.96 -5.57
C LYS A 203 -16.02 8.14 -5.54
N TRP A 204 -15.02 8.61 -6.27
CA TRP A 204 -13.67 8.05 -6.19
C TRP A 204 -13.02 8.42 -4.86
N TRP A 205 -12.27 7.50 -4.25
CA TRP A 205 -11.71 7.67 -2.92
C TRP A 205 -10.82 8.92 -2.80
N GLY A 206 -10.09 9.27 -3.87
CA GLY A 206 -9.25 10.47 -3.90
C GLY A 206 -10.07 11.76 -3.69
N GLU A 207 -11.28 11.84 -4.26
CA GLU A 207 -12.15 13.01 -4.09
C GLU A 207 -12.64 13.17 -2.65
N ILE A 208 -12.86 12.05 -1.95
CA ILE A 208 -13.26 12.07 -0.54
C ILE A 208 -12.08 12.54 0.31
N ILE A 209 -10.89 11.98 0.12
CA ILE A 209 -9.68 12.40 0.84
C ILE A 209 -9.38 13.89 0.62
N ASP A 210 -9.44 14.35 -0.63
CA ASP A 210 -9.22 15.75 -0.98
C ASP A 210 -10.22 16.67 -0.27
N SER A 211 -11.49 16.25 -0.18
CA SER A 211 -12.53 17.03 0.50
C SER A 211 -12.26 17.21 2.00
N LYS A 212 -11.80 16.15 2.67
CA LYS A 212 -11.46 16.18 4.11
C LYS A 212 -10.18 16.98 4.39
N THR A 213 -9.22 16.91 3.47
CA THR A 213 -7.96 17.66 3.59
C THR A 213 -8.21 19.16 3.40
N LYS A 214 -9.10 19.54 2.48
CA LYS A 214 -9.50 20.93 2.26
C LYS A 214 -10.38 21.48 3.39
N SER A 215 -11.32 20.70 3.92
CA SER A 215 -12.18 21.15 5.03
C SER A 215 -11.42 21.35 6.34
N SER A 216 -10.43 20.52 6.62
CA SER A 216 -9.50 20.66 7.77
C SER A 216 -8.77 22.01 7.78
N SER A 217 -8.48 22.59 6.62
CA SER A 217 -7.81 23.90 6.51
C SER A 217 -8.66 25.09 6.94
N HIS A 218 -9.97 24.93 7.17
CA HIS A 218 -10.91 26.04 7.45
C HIS A 218 -11.68 25.94 8.77
N GLY A 219 -11.38 24.97 9.65
CA GLY A 219 -11.88 24.99 11.03
C GLY A 219 -12.08 23.63 11.68
N GLN A 220 -11.71 23.57 12.96
CA GLN A 220 -11.97 22.51 13.94
C GLN A 220 -11.27 21.16 13.71
N GLY A 221 -10.10 21.00 14.34
CA GLY A 221 -9.81 19.95 15.33
C GLY A 221 -10.08 18.47 14.99
N GLN A 222 -10.28 18.09 13.74
CA GLN A 222 -10.40 16.70 13.32
C GLN A 222 -9.06 16.14 12.86
N THR A 223 -8.77 14.95 13.36
CA THR A 223 -7.56 14.15 13.15
C THR A 223 -7.12 14.21 11.69
N GLN A 224 -5.95 14.79 11.46
CA GLN A 224 -5.31 14.78 10.16
C GLN A 224 -5.16 13.31 9.73
N LEU A 225 -5.82 12.93 8.63
CA LEU A 225 -5.66 11.61 8.02
C LEU A 225 -4.27 11.57 7.37
N LEU A 226 -3.24 11.37 8.20
CA LEU A 226 -1.90 11.09 7.75
C LEU A 226 -1.86 9.61 7.40
N PHE A 227 -1.82 9.27 6.12
CA PHE A 227 -1.20 8.01 5.72
C PHE A 227 0.31 8.26 5.80
N GLY A 228 0.87 7.97 6.97
CA GLY A 228 2.32 7.99 7.20
C GLY A 228 2.96 6.68 6.77
#